data_AF-A0A1H0WRY2-F1
#
_entry.id   AF-A0A1H0WRY2-F1
#
_cell.length_a   1.000
_cell.length_b   1.000
_cell.length_c   1.000
_cell.angle_alpha   90.00
_cell.angle_beta   90.00
_cell.angle_gamma   90.00
#
_symmetry.space_group_name_H-M   'P 1'
#
loop_
_entity.id
_entity.type
_entity.pdbx_description
1 polymer ?
#
loop_
_entity_poly.entity_id
_entity_poly.type
_entity_poly.pdbx_seq_one_letter_code
_entity_poly.pdbx_strand_id
1 'polypeptide(L)'
;MRSTARISTAGRAGRALIALGTAAGFSLLVPAQALALPPGCTQSGANFTCTAGIPAGQVLTGTTGNNIITITGGAVNGTVNSLAGDDTIRVTGVAGTTGTNGPAGANGNAGTPAGNAGGNGGAGNAGGNGVGATGVIDAGAGTDRIVVIGGAGGNGGNGGQGGAGFASGAGGAGGNGGVGGIGGAGNAGNVTGGAGSDTVTLTAGRGGNGGLGGLGGNSGLVAGGAGAGGIGGAGAAGGVGNSGTFSADLVDAGLDSVTANGGAGGTGAAGGVGGCGHGGGAGGVGGAGGAGGIGNSGTISGGAGADTLKANGGLGGNGGVGGKGGNGLAAVQPGGAGGVGGAGGAGGIGNSGTLTGGTGVDTITGTGGKGGNGAGGGNGGTGCSGPGGPGGLGGAAGAGGPGNSGTINDGLDTITTPSGASGLAGGNGVAGIDNGGICTC
;
A
#
# COMPACT_ATOMS: atom_id res chain seq x y z
N MET A 1 -17.86 44.94 -13.50
CA MET A 1 -18.97 44.96 -14.47
C MET A 1 -19.60 43.58 -14.52
N ARG A 2 -20.91 43.49 -14.21
CA ARG A 2 -21.82 42.32 -14.36
C ARG A 2 -21.47 41.09 -13.50
N SER A 3 -22.36 40.43 -12.76
CA SER A 3 -23.79 40.57 -12.49
C SER A 3 -24.11 39.79 -11.21
N THR A 4 -24.78 40.42 -10.24
CA THR A 4 -25.21 39.82 -8.97
C THR A 4 -26.53 39.08 -9.19
N ALA A 5 -26.54 37.75 -9.09
CA ALA A 5 -27.77 36.97 -9.09
C ALA A 5 -28.26 36.77 -7.65
N ARG A 6 -29.34 37.47 -7.31
CA ARG A 6 -30.15 37.26 -6.10
C ARG A 6 -30.87 35.91 -6.21
N ILE A 7 -30.66 35.02 -5.24
CA ILE A 7 -31.55 33.87 -5.03
C ILE A 7 -32.55 34.27 -3.95
N SER A 8 -33.80 34.35 -4.37
CA SER A 8 -34.97 34.60 -3.54
C SER A 8 -35.35 33.37 -2.72
N THR A 9 -35.45 33.55 -1.41
CA THR A 9 -36.10 32.66 -0.45
C THR A 9 -37.54 32.35 -0.85
N ALA A 10 -37.84 31.07 -1.09
CA ALA A 10 -39.18 30.56 -1.30
C ALA A 10 -39.61 29.63 -0.14
N GLY A 11 -40.58 30.10 0.65
CA GLY A 11 -41.69 29.32 1.22
C GLY A 11 -41.39 28.08 2.07
N ARG A 12 -41.12 28.27 3.36
CA ARG A 12 -41.50 27.26 4.38
C ARG A 12 -43.00 27.36 4.63
N ALA A 13 -43.78 26.54 3.94
CA ALA A 13 -45.17 26.28 4.31
C ALA A 13 -45.18 25.46 5.60
N GLY A 14 -45.62 26.10 6.70
CA GLY A 14 -45.92 25.43 7.95
C GLY A 14 -47.07 24.45 7.77
N ARG A 15 -46.80 23.16 8.03
CA ARG A 15 -47.86 22.18 8.30
C ARG A 15 -48.04 22.11 9.81
N ALA A 16 -48.97 22.91 10.32
CA ALA A 16 -49.54 22.73 11.64
C ALA A 16 -50.44 21.48 11.61
N LEU A 17 -50.05 20.44 12.32
CA LEU A 17 -50.89 19.27 12.57
C LEU A 17 -51.79 19.59 13.77
N ILE A 18 -53.02 20.01 13.50
CA ILE A 18 -54.06 20.11 14.53
C ILE A 18 -54.72 18.73 14.62
N ALA A 19 -54.45 18.01 15.71
CA ALA A 19 -55.20 16.83 16.09
C ALA A 19 -55.89 17.09 17.44
N LEU A 20 -57.13 17.59 17.37
CA LEU A 20 -58.10 17.50 18.46
C LEU A 20 -58.94 16.26 18.19
N GLY A 21 -58.72 15.20 18.97
CA GLY A 21 -59.47 13.96 18.92
C GLY A 21 -59.49 13.31 20.30
N THR A 22 -60.67 13.31 20.91
CA THR A 22 -60.98 12.76 22.23
C THR A 22 -60.77 11.25 22.33
N ALA A 23 -60.36 10.83 23.53
CA ALA A 23 -60.10 9.49 24.03
C ALA A 23 -60.95 8.33 23.46
N ALA A 24 -60.27 7.39 22.81
CA ALA A 24 -60.47 5.95 22.95
C ALA A 24 -59.10 5.29 22.77
N GLY A 25 -58.61 4.60 23.80
CA GLY A 25 -57.26 4.02 23.84
C GLY A 25 -57.09 2.89 22.84
N PHE A 26 -56.63 3.25 21.63
CA PHE A 26 -55.94 2.34 20.73
C PHE A 26 -54.47 2.73 20.73
N SER A 27 -53.63 1.91 21.36
CA SER A 27 -52.19 1.97 21.17
C SER A 27 -51.91 1.60 19.71
N LEU A 28 -51.84 2.60 18.84
CA LEU A 28 -51.22 2.46 17.53
C LEU A 28 -49.75 2.15 17.76
N LEU A 29 -49.42 0.85 17.86
CA LEU A 29 -48.07 0.35 17.61
C LEU A 29 -47.75 0.73 16.17
N VAL A 30 -47.19 1.92 16.00
CA VAL A 30 -46.54 2.28 14.74
C VAL A 30 -45.44 1.24 14.57
N PRO A 31 -45.47 0.40 13.53
CA PRO A 31 -44.39 -0.55 13.29
C PRO A 31 -43.11 0.29 13.26
N ALA A 32 -42.15 -0.03 14.13
CA ALA A 32 -40.84 0.58 14.08
C ALA A 32 -40.37 0.45 12.64
N GLN A 33 -40.27 1.58 11.93
CA GLN A 33 -39.78 1.57 10.56
C GLN A 33 -38.34 1.10 10.67
N ALA A 34 -38.11 -0.18 10.36
CA ALA A 34 -36.78 -0.71 10.20
C ALA A 34 -36.17 0.09 9.05
N LEU A 35 -35.35 1.09 9.38
CA LEU A 35 -34.54 1.81 8.42
C LEU A 35 -33.82 0.74 7.61
N ALA A 36 -34.06 0.74 6.29
CA ALA A 36 -33.46 -0.25 5.42
C ALA A 36 -31.94 -0.10 5.54
N LEU A 37 -31.28 -1.13 6.07
CA LEU A 37 -29.83 -1.16 6.17
C LEU A 37 -29.23 -1.07 4.75
N PRO A 38 -28.07 -0.41 4.58
CA PRO A 38 -27.39 -0.39 3.29
C PRO A 38 -27.16 -1.81 2.74
N PRO A 39 -27.11 -1.99 1.41
CA PRO A 39 -26.85 -3.30 0.82
C PRO A 39 -25.57 -3.95 1.37
N GLY A 40 -25.69 -5.21 1.80
CA GLY A 40 -24.57 -5.96 2.39
C GLY A 40 -24.35 -5.69 3.89
N CYS A 41 -25.20 -4.90 4.53
CA CYS A 41 -25.20 -4.70 5.99
C CYS A 41 -26.24 -5.60 6.69
N THR A 42 -25.87 -6.06 7.88
CA THR A 42 -26.73 -6.82 8.79
C THR A 42 -26.62 -6.22 10.19
N GLN A 43 -27.69 -6.34 10.99
CA GLN A 43 -27.76 -5.83 12.35
C GLN A 43 -28.18 -6.94 13.32
N SER A 44 -27.51 -7.02 14.47
CA SER A 44 -27.88 -7.85 15.61
C SER A 44 -27.74 -7.04 16.91
N GLY A 45 -28.86 -6.51 17.41
CA GLY A 45 -28.85 -5.53 18.50
C GLY A 45 -28.14 -4.24 18.07
N ALA A 46 -27.13 -3.81 18.82
CA ALA A 46 -26.27 -2.67 18.51
C ALA A 46 -25.02 -3.05 17.66
N ASN A 47 -24.95 -4.30 17.18
CA ASN A 47 -23.84 -4.73 16.32
C ASN A 47 -24.25 -4.65 14.85
N PHE A 48 -23.44 -3.98 14.04
CA PHE A 48 -23.63 -3.83 12.60
C PHE A 48 -22.43 -4.44 11.86
N THR A 49 -22.71 -5.25 10.84
CA THR A 49 -21.68 -5.82 9.98
C THR A 49 -22.02 -5.58 8.52
N CYS A 50 -21.14 -4.89 7.80
CA CYS A 50 -21.26 -4.57 6.39
C CYS A 50 -20.10 -5.18 5.61
N THR A 51 -20.39 -6.04 4.63
CA THR A 51 -19.35 -6.79 3.86
C THR A 51 -19.08 -6.21 2.48
N ALA A 52 -19.74 -5.11 2.11
CA ALA A 52 -19.61 -4.46 0.81
C ALA A 52 -19.28 -2.95 0.93
N GLY A 53 -18.78 -2.51 2.08
CA GLY A 53 -18.65 -1.09 2.39
C GLY A 53 -20.01 -0.40 2.60
N ILE A 54 -20.01 0.94 2.49
CA ILE A 54 -21.24 1.76 2.49
C ILE A 54 -21.24 2.57 1.18
N PRO A 55 -22.13 2.26 0.22
CA PRO A 55 -22.14 2.97 -1.07
C PRO A 55 -22.44 4.46 -0.94
N ALA A 56 -21.99 5.24 -1.92
CA ALA A 56 -22.30 6.68 -1.97
C ALA A 56 -23.81 6.92 -1.96
N GLY A 57 -24.25 7.91 -1.18
CA GLY A 57 -25.66 8.25 -1.00
C GLY A 57 -26.44 7.31 -0.07
N GLN A 58 -25.82 6.27 0.48
CA GLN A 58 -26.41 5.43 1.53
C GLN A 58 -26.00 5.91 2.92
N VAL A 59 -26.86 5.66 3.91
CA VAL A 59 -26.64 6.03 5.31
C VAL A 59 -26.81 4.80 6.19
N LEU A 60 -25.80 4.51 7.01
CA LEU A 60 -25.89 3.59 8.13
C LEU A 60 -26.07 4.41 9.40
N THR A 61 -27.22 4.28 10.06
CA THR A 61 -27.50 4.92 11.35
C THR A 61 -27.44 3.87 12.46
N GLY A 62 -26.58 4.11 13.46
CA GLY A 62 -26.50 3.33 14.68
C GLY A 62 -27.70 3.54 15.62
N THR A 63 -27.58 3.02 16.82
CA THR A 63 -28.54 3.21 17.91
C THR A 63 -28.01 4.22 18.91
N THR A 64 -28.84 4.70 19.85
CA THR A 64 -28.40 5.62 20.92
C THR A 64 -27.68 4.92 22.09
N GLY A 65 -27.22 3.68 21.89
CA GLY A 65 -26.41 2.95 22.85
C GLY A 65 -25.19 2.39 22.16
N ASN A 66 -24.23 1.88 22.94
CA ASN A 66 -22.91 1.49 22.47
C ASN A 66 -22.96 0.53 21.26
N ASN A 67 -22.60 1.04 20.10
CA ASN A 67 -22.63 0.34 18.83
C ASN A 67 -21.28 -0.33 18.53
N ILE A 68 -21.32 -1.49 17.87
CA ILE A 68 -20.12 -2.10 17.27
C ILE A 68 -20.36 -2.21 15.77
N ILE A 69 -19.73 -1.32 15.00
CA ILE A 69 -19.89 -1.22 13.55
C ILE A 69 -18.64 -1.77 12.87
N THR A 70 -18.77 -2.88 12.15
CA THR A 70 -17.69 -3.48 11.37
C THR A 70 -17.99 -3.40 9.87
N ILE A 71 -17.13 -2.72 9.12
CA ILE A 71 -17.26 -2.50 7.68
C ILE A 71 -16.03 -3.10 7.00
N THR A 72 -16.27 -4.05 6.10
CA THR A 72 -15.25 -4.78 5.35
C THR A 72 -15.69 -4.92 3.89
N GLY A 73 -14.76 -5.33 3.02
CA GLY A 73 -15.07 -5.68 1.62
C GLY A 73 -15.43 -4.50 0.72
N GLY A 74 -15.32 -3.27 1.22
CA GLY A 74 -15.56 -2.04 0.46
C GLY A 74 -15.24 -0.80 1.29
N ALA A 75 -15.01 0.33 0.62
CA ALA A 75 -14.82 1.61 1.28
C ALA A 75 -16.14 2.14 1.87
N VAL A 76 -16.05 3.02 2.86
CA VAL A 76 -17.16 3.91 3.24
C VAL A 76 -17.18 5.07 2.25
N ASN A 77 -18.14 5.08 1.32
CA ASN A 77 -18.39 6.16 0.37
C ASN A 77 -19.69 6.93 0.67
N GLY A 78 -20.57 6.35 1.49
CA GLY A 78 -21.75 7.00 2.06
C GLY A 78 -21.49 7.52 3.47
N THR A 79 -22.52 7.51 4.31
CA THR A 79 -22.46 8.05 5.68
C THR A 79 -22.63 6.95 6.72
N VAL A 80 -21.85 7.01 7.79
CA VAL A 80 -22.02 6.24 9.03
C VAL A 80 -22.23 7.23 10.16
N ASN A 81 -23.40 7.17 10.82
CA ASN A 81 -23.69 7.96 12.03
C ASN A 81 -23.97 6.99 13.18
N SER A 82 -23.09 6.87 14.18
CA SER A 82 -23.36 5.96 15.31
C SER A 82 -24.22 6.58 16.42
N LEU A 83 -24.36 7.90 16.42
CA LEU A 83 -25.26 8.69 17.27
C LEU A 83 -24.73 8.97 18.68
N ALA A 84 -25.16 8.23 19.69
CA ALA A 84 -24.76 8.49 21.08
C ALA A 84 -24.45 7.17 21.77
N GLY A 85 -23.60 7.22 22.80
CA GLY A 85 -23.05 6.05 23.47
C GLY A 85 -21.59 5.84 23.09
N ASP A 86 -20.91 4.91 23.77
CA ASP A 86 -19.50 4.64 23.49
C ASP A 86 -19.39 3.64 22.32
N ASP A 87 -19.13 4.17 21.13
CA ASP A 87 -19.20 3.42 19.89
C ASP A 87 -17.84 2.88 19.45
N THR A 88 -17.84 1.74 18.77
CA THR A 88 -16.65 1.19 18.11
C THR A 88 -16.91 1.00 16.63
N ILE A 89 -16.19 1.75 15.81
CA ILE A 89 -16.28 1.70 14.35
C ILE A 89 -14.97 1.13 13.78
N ARG A 90 -15.06 0.04 13.03
CA ARG A 90 -13.92 -0.59 12.35
C ARG A 90 -14.18 -0.67 10.85
N VAL A 91 -13.29 -0.08 10.07
CA VAL A 91 -13.36 -0.07 8.60
C VAL A 91 -12.10 -0.69 8.01
N THR A 92 -12.25 -1.56 7.01
CA THR A 92 -11.13 -2.16 6.28
C THR A 92 -11.37 -2.11 4.77
N GLY A 93 -10.51 -1.37 4.08
CA GLY A 93 -10.50 -1.24 2.62
C GLY A 93 -10.10 -2.55 1.91
N VAL A 94 -10.45 -2.63 0.63
CA VAL A 94 -10.25 -3.83 -0.20
C VAL A 94 -8.79 -3.93 -0.65
N ALA A 95 -8.17 -5.10 -0.49
CA ALA A 95 -6.83 -5.31 -1.02
C ALA A 95 -6.83 -5.34 -2.57
N GLY A 96 -5.79 -4.79 -3.17
CA GLY A 96 -5.56 -4.89 -4.60
C GLY A 96 -5.25 -6.33 -5.03
N THR A 97 -5.61 -6.67 -6.26
CA THR A 97 -5.35 -7.99 -6.83
C THR A 97 -3.93 -8.09 -7.40
N THR A 98 -3.36 -9.28 -7.34
CA THR A 98 -2.06 -9.59 -7.96
C THR A 98 -2.09 -9.42 -9.47
N GLY A 99 -1.00 -8.92 -10.05
CA GLY A 99 -0.80 -8.85 -11.50
C GLY A 99 -0.65 -10.23 -12.14
N THR A 100 -0.95 -10.33 -13.43
CA THR A 100 -0.82 -11.59 -14.17
C THR A 100 0.65 -11.95 -14.39
N ASN A 101 0.98 -13.24 -14.40
CA ASN A 101 2.33 -13.67 -14.77
C ASN A 101 2.57 -13.49 -16.27
N GLY A 102 3.80 -13.17 -16.65
CA GLY A 102 4.24 -13.14 -18.03
C GLY A 102 4.31 -14.55 -18.62
N PRO A 103 3.91 -14.73 -19.89
CA PRO A 103 4.04 -16.03 -20.57
C PRO A 103 5.52 -16.39 -20.78
N ALA A 104 5.82 -17.68 -20.79
CA ALA A 104 7.17 -18.14 -21.15
C ALA A 104 7.48 -17.84 -22.63
N GLY A 105 8.75 -17.60 -22.91
CA GLY A 105 9.27 -17.47 -24.26
C GLY A 105 9.26 -18.83 -24.97
N ALA A 106 8.95 -18.81 -26.26
CA ALA A 106 9.04 -20.01 -27.10
C ALA A 106 10.49 -20.47 -27.24
N ASN A 107 10.71 -21.78 -27.23
CA ASN A 107 12.01 -22.35 -27.56
C ASN A 107 12.36 -22.12 -29.03
N GLY A 108 13.66 -22.04 -29.30
CA GLY A 108 14.18 -22.03 -30.66
C GLY A 108 13.86 -23.33 -31.41
N ASN A 109 13.95 -23.27 -32.73
CA ASN A 109 13.77 -24.41 -33.62
C ASN A 109 14.70 -24.30 -34.85
N ALA A 110 14.59 -25.23 -35.80
CA ALA A 110 15.47 -25.24 -36.97
C ALA A 110 15.40 -23.97 -37.85
N GLY A 111 14.24 -23.30 -37.91
CA GLY A 111 14.06 -22.06 -38.67
C GLY A 111 14.46 -20.80 -37.89
N THR A 112 14.28 -20.82 -36.56
CA THR A 112 14.67 -19.74 -35.64
C THR A 112 15.41 -20.34 -34.44
N PRO A 113 16.72 -20.57 -34.54
CA PRO A 113 17.46 -21.32 -33.52
C PRO A 113 17.49 -20.64 -32.14
N ALA A 114 17.40 -19.32 -32.06
CA ALA A 114 17.36 -18.62 -30.78
C ALA A 114 16.02 -18.79 -30.07
N GLY A 115 16.05 -18.95 -28.74
CA GLY A 115 14.87 -18.89 -27.91
C GLY A 115 14.33 -17.47 -27.78
N ASN A 116 13.01 -17.33 -27.66
CA ASN A 116 12.35 -16.05 -27.47
C ASN A 116 12.44 -15.60 -26.00
N ALA A 117 12.41 -14.30 -25.77
CA ALA A 117 12.32 -13.76 -24.41
C ALA A 117 10.98 -14.13 -23.74
N GLY A 118 11.02 -14.27 -22.42
CA GLY A 118 9.81 -14.36 -21.60
C GLY A 118 9.03 -13.05 -21.57
N GLY A 119 7.71 -13.13 -21.44
CA GLY A 119 6.86 -11.96 -21.29
C GLY A 119 6.98 -11.32 -19.91
N ASN A 120 6.63 -10.04 -19.81
CA ASN A 120 6.64 -9.32 -18.53
C ASN A 120 5.43 -9.70 -17.67
N GLY A 121 5.62 -9.69 -16.35
CA GLY A 121 4.52 -9.74 -15.39
C GLY A 121 3.71 -8.44 -15.39
N GLY A 122 2.40 -8.56 -15.22
CA GLY A 122 1.48 -7.43 -15.07
C GLY A 122 1.64 -6.72 -13.72
N ALA A 123 1.25 -5.46 -13.66
CA ALA A 123 1.24 -4.71 -12.40
C ALA A 123 0.14 -5.22 -11.44
N GLY A 124 0.40 -5.11 -10.15
CA GLY A 124 -0.61 -5.28 -9.11
C GLY A 124 -1.56 -4.08 -9.05
N ASN A 125 -2.83 -4.34 -8.72
CA ASN A 125 -3.82 -3.27 -8.57
C ASN A 125 -3.63 -2.51 -7.25
N ALA A 126 -4.02 -1.23 -7.22
CA ALA A 126 -4.01 -0.45 -5.98
C ALA A 126 -5.00 -1.03 -4.95
N GLY A 127 -4.69 -0.84 -3.67
CA GLY A 127 -5.63 -1.09 -2.59
C GLY A 127 -6.70 0.00 -2.51
N GLY A 128 -7.91 -0.38 -2.11
CA GLY A 128 -9.02 0.54 -1.90
C GLY A 128 -8.90 1.31 -0.58
N ASN A 129 -9.47 2.51 -0.54
CA ASN A 129 -9.50 3.31 0.68
C ASN A 129 -10.35 2.65 1.78
N GLY A 130 -10.07 2.95 3.05
CA GLY A 130 -10.97 2.63 4.14
C GLY A 130 -12.21 3.53 4.08
N VAL A 131 -12.00 4.84 4.18
CA VAL A 131 -13.02 5.87 3.91
C VAL A 131 -12.69 6.54 2.58
N GLY A 132 -13.61 6.49 1.62
CA GLY A 132 -13.46 7.11 0.32
C GLY A 132 -13.70 8.62 0.35
N ALA A 133 -13.45 9.31 -0.76
CA ALA A 133 -13.47 10.77 -0.82
C ALA A 133 -14.85 11.40 -0.51
N THR A 134 -15.94 10.66 -0.72
CA THR A 134 -17.30 11.08 -0.35
C THR A 134 -17.78 10.47 0.96
N GLY A 135 -16.95 9.63 1.58
CA GLY A 135 -17.27 8.93 2.81
C GLY A 135 -17.32 9.86 4.00
N VAL A 136 -18.32 9.64 4.84
CA VAL A 136 -18.49 10.34 6.11
C VAL A 136 -18.63 9.31 7.23
N ILE A 137 -17.85 9.47 8.29
CA ILE A 137 -18.04 8.77 9.56
C ILE A 137 -18.23 9.84 10.62
N ASP A 138 -19.29 9.71 11.40
CA ASP A 138 -19.61 10.53 12.55
C ASP A 138 -19.93 9.60 13.72
N ALA A 139 -19.06 9.55 14.74
CA ALA A 139 -19.30 8.67 15.87
C ALA A 139 -20.32 9.26 16.86
N GLY A 140 -20.33 10.59 16.98
CA GLY A 140 -21.37 11.34 17.67
C GLY A 140 -21.00 11.59 19.12
N ALA A 141 -21.92 11.44 20.07
CA ALA A 141 -21.66 11.78 21.46
C ALA A 141 -21.30 10.54 22.29
N GLY A 142 -20.13 10.50 22.89
CA GLY A 142 -19.65 9.35 23.66
C GLY A 142 -18.13 9.31 23.75
N THR A 143 -17.60 8.24 24.35
CA THR A 143 -16.16 7.92 24.24
C THR A 143 -15.98 6.93 23.12
N ASP A 144 -15.70 7.42 21.92
CA ASP A 144 -15.75 6.61 20.71
C ASP A 144 -14.40 6.05 20.29
N ARG A 145 -14.44 4.94 19.57
CA ARG A 145 -13.26 4.30 18.99
C ARG A 145 -13.43 4.06 17.50
N ILE A 146 -12.68 4.80 16.69
CA ILE A 146 -12.68 4.66 15.23
C ILE A 146 -11.34 4.05 14.77
N VAL A 147 -11.40 2.94 14.04
CA VAL A 147 -10.23 2.30 13.41
C VAL A 147 -10.50 2.11 11.93
N VAL A 148 -9.77 2.86 11.10
CA VAL A 148 -9.87 2.80 9.65
C VAL A 148 -8.56 2.28 9.08
N ILE A 149 -8.63 1.22 8.28
CA ILE A 149 -7.49 0.60 7.63
C ILE A 149 -7.71 0.62 6.11
N GLY A 150 -6.80 1.23 5.36
CA GLY A 150 -6.77 1.15 3.90
C GLY A 150 -6.37 -0.25 3.41
N GLY A 151 -6.86 -0.63 2.23
CA GLY A 151 -6.53 -1.90 1.61
C GLY A 151 -5.07 -1.95 1.15
N ALA A 152 -4.40 -3.09 1.31
CA ALA A 152 -3.04 -3.26 0.77
C ALA A 152 -3.04 -3.23 -0.76
N GLY A 153 -1.95 -2.79 -1.38
CA GLY A 153 -1.75 -2.94 -2.82
C GLY A 153 -1.52 -4.40 -3.21
N GLY A 154 -1.95 -4.77 -4.41
CA GLY A 154 -1.74 -6.10 -4.98
C GLY A 154 -0.28 -6.31 -5.41
N ASN A 155 0.21 -7.53 -5.41
CA ASN A 155 1.58 -7.80 -5.84
C ASN A 155 1.71 -7.72 -7.38
N GLY A 156 2.90 -7.41 -7.88
CA GLY A 156 3.20 -7.58 -9.30
C GLY A 156 3.23 -9.07 -9.69
N GLY A 157 2.89 -9.35 -10.94
CA GLY A 157 3.03 -10.70 -11.51
C GLY A 157 4.47 -11.05 -11.82
N ASN A 158 4.81 -12.34 -11.84
CA ASN A 158 6.17 -12.77 -12.16
C ASN A 158 6.45 -12.64 -13.66
N GLY A 159 7.70 -12.36 -14.02
CA GLY A 159 8.18 -12.44 -15.40
C GLY A 159 8.22 -13.88 -15.90
N GLY A 160 7.95 -14.06 -17.19
CA GLY A 160 8.00 -15.35 -17.86
C GLY A 160 9.44 -15.83 -18.05
N GLN A 161 9.64 -17.15 -18.10
CA GLN A 161 10.96 -17.70 -18.40
C GLN A 161 11.33 -17.46 -19.87
N GLY A 162 12.61 -17.25 -20.15
CA GLY A 162 13.12 -17.23 -21.52
C GLY A 162 13.11 -18.63 -22.14
N GLY A 163 12.85 -18.70 -23.45
CA GLY A 163 12.87 -19.97 -24.18
C GLY A 163 14.30 -20.49 -24.34
N ALA A 164 14.47 -21.81 -24.40
CA ALA A 164 15.76 -22.42 -24.68
C ALA A 164 16.17 -22.21 -26.15
N GLY A 165 17.48 -22.10 -26.40
CA GLY A 165 18.04 -22.14 -27.75
C GLY A 165 18.01 -23.56 -28.33
N PHE A 166 17.97 -23.67 -29.66
CA PHE A 166 18.07 -24.91 -30.42
C PHE A 166 19.41 -24.98 -31.16
N ALA A 167 20.08 -26.14 -31.09
CA ALA A 167 21.38 -26.39 -31.72
C ALA A 167 22.44 -25.32 -31.39
N SER A 168 22.72 -24.38 -32.29
CA SER A 168 23.68 -23.29 -32.09
C SER A 168 23.03 -21.99 -31.58
N GLY A 169 21.72 -22.01 -31.32
CA GLY A 169 20.95 -20.85 -30.94
C GLY A 169 21.15 -20.43 -29.48
N ALA A 170 21.05 -19.13 -29.24
CA ALA A 170 21.10 -18.57 -27.90
C ALA A 170 19.80 -18.83 -27.12
N GLY A 171 19.90 -18.86 -25.80
CA GLY A 171 18.74 -18.82 -24.92
C GLY A 171 18.07 -17.44 -24.91
N GLY A 172 16.75 -17.41 -24.79
CA GLY A 172 15.98 -16.19 -24.65
C GLY A 172 16.13 -15.59 -23.25
N ALA A 173 16.04 -14.26 -23.12
CA ALA A 173 16.08 -13.61 -21.82
C ALA A 173 14.80 -13.91 -20.99
N GLY A 174 14.93 -13.91 -19.67
CA GLY A 174 13.79 -13.91 -18.77
C GLY A 174 13.01 -12.59 -18.85
N GLY A 175 11.69 -12.66 -18.71
CA GLY A 175 10.82 -11.49 -18.66
C GLY A 175 10.93 -10.76 -17.33
N ASN A 176 10.56 -9.48 -17.31
CA ASN A 176 10.61 -8.67 -16.10
C ASN A 176 9.40 -8.97 -15.19
N GLY A 177 9.61 -8.90 -13.88
CA GLY A 177 8.53 -8.91 -12.91
C GLY A 177 7.71 -7.63 -12.95
N GLY A 178 6.42 -7.73 -12.66
CA GLY A 178 5.50 -6.60 -12.57
C GLY A 178 5.73 -5.77 -11.31
N VAL A 179 5.34 -4.50 -11.36
CA VAL A 179 5.38 -3.61 -10.19
C VAL A 179 4.21 -3.91 -9.26
N GLY A 180 4.39 -3.78 -7.95
CA GLY A 180 3.29 -3.84 -6.99
C GLY A 180 2.26 -2.71 -7.19
N GLY A 181 1.09 -2.83 -6.56
CA GLY A 181 0.07 -1.80 -6.50
C GLY A 181 0.26 -0.88 -5.29
N ILE A 182 -0.18 0.37 -5.38
CA ILE A 182 -0.10 1.33 -4.26
C ILE A 182 -1.08 0.92 -3.15
N GLY A 183 -0.71 1.12 -1.88
CA GLY A 183 -1.64 0.92 -0.77
C GLY A 183 -2.77 1.97 -0.73
N GLY A 184 -3.97 1.57 -0.34
CA GLY A 184 -5.12 2.46 -0.22
C GLY A 184 -5.00 3.41 0.98
N ALA A 185 -5.67 4.56 0.92
CA ALA A 185 -5.69 5.49 2.05
C ALA A 185 -6.47 4.91 3.24
N GLY A 186 -6.08 5.28 4.46
CA GLY A 186 -6.93 5.05 5.64
C GLY A 186 -8.20 5.88 5.48
N ASN A 187 -8.06 7.20 5.60
CA ASN A 187 -9.13 8.16 5.38
C ASN A 187 -8.85 9.10 4.20
N ALA A 188 -9.74 9.14 3.22
CA ALA A 188 -9.76 10.15 2.17
C ALA A 188 -11.00 11.05 2.22
N GLY A 189 -11.94 10.78 3.13
CA GLY A 189 -13.20 11.51 3.29
C GLY A 189 -13.21 12.35 4.56
N ASN A 190 -14.36 12.40 5.23
CA ASN A 190 -14.54 13.12 6.48
C ASN A 190 -14.79 12.14 7.64
N VAL A 191 -14.02 12.28 8.72
CA VAL A 191 -14.21 11.51 9.95
C VAL A 191 -14.32 12.48 11.12
N THR A 192 -15.39 12.36 11.89
CA THR A 192 -15.59 13.08 13.15
C THR A 192 -15.69 12.08 14.29
N GLY A 193 -14.96 12.34 15.37
CA GLY A 193 -15.15 11.63 16.64
C GLY A 193 -16.50 12.05 17.21
N GLY A 194 -16.59 13.33 17.56
CA GLY A 194 -17.84 13.99 17.89
C GLY A 194 -17.66 14.70 19.21
N ALA A 195 -18.50 14.41 20.21
CA ALA A 195 -18.38 14.99 21.54
C ALA A 195 -18.05 13.91 22.58
N GLY A 196 -16.95 14.07 23.31
CA GLY A 196 -16.47 13.16 24.34
C GLY A 196 -14.99 12.83 24.10
N SER A 197 -14.45 11.80 24.76
CA SER A 197 -13.02 11.48 24.62
C SER A 197 -12.80 10.39 23.59
N ASP A 198 -12.36 10.76 22.38
CA ASP A 198 -12.34 9.83 21.26
C ASP A 198 -10.96 9.27 20.94
N THR A 199 -10.93 8.04 20.46
CA THR A 199 -9.71 7.40 19.96
C THR A 199 -9.85 7.03 18.50
N VAL A 200 -9.11 7.73 17.64
CA VAL A 200 -9.16 7.53 16.19
C VAL A 200 -7.82 7.06 15.64
N THR A 201 -7.83 5.95 14.89
CA THR A 201 -6.65 5.41 14.20
C THR A 201 -6.93 5.26 12.71
N LEU A 202 -6.20 6.02 11.89
CA LEU A 202 -6.31 6.07 10.43
C LEU A 202 -5.03 5.48 9.83
N THR A 203 -5.07 4.22 9.44
CA THR A 203 -3.89 3.50 8.92
C THR A 203 -4.05 3.22 7.44
N ALA A 204 -3.07 3.60 6.64
CA ALA A 204 -3.07 3.28 5.22
C ALA A 204 -2.73 1.81 4.96
N GLY A 205 -3.10 1.33 3.78
CA GLY A 205 -2.65 0.04 3.27
C GLY A 205 -1.17 0.08 2.91
N ARG A 206 -0.49 -1.07 3.05
CA ARG A 206 0.88 -1.24 2.56
C ARG A 206 0.90 -1.30 1.03
N GLY A 207 2.01 -0.89 0.42
CA GLY A 207 2.26 -1.11 -0.99
C GLY A 207 2.43 -2.61 -1.29
N GLY A 208 2.05 -3.01 -2.49
CA GLY A 208 2.25 -4.37 -3.00
C GLY A 208 3.72 -4.64 -3.33
N ASN A 209 4.12 -5.90 -3.22
CA ASN A 209 5.46 -6.32 -3.57
C ASN A 209 5.62 -6.39 -5.10
N GLY A 210 6.84 -6.24 -5.59
CA GLY A 210 7.14 -6.57 -6.99
C GLY A 210 6.99 -8.06 -7.27
N GLY A 211 6.84 -8.41 -8.56
CA GLY A 211 6.90 -9.80 -9.03
C GLY A 211 8.33 -10.24 -9.33
N LEU A 212 8.61 -11.54 -9.27
CA LEU A 212 9.96 -12.08 -9.55
C LEU A 212 10.36 -11.86 -11.02
N GLY A 213 11.65 -11.64 -11.28
CA GLY A 213 12.20 -11.71 -12.63
C GLY A 213 12.21 -13.15 -13.16
N GLY A 214 11.91 -13.34 -14.45
CA GLY A 214 11.90 -14.65 -15.10
C GLY A 214 13.30 -15.22 -15.28
N LEU A 215 13.44 -16.55 -15.33
CA LEU A 215 14.73 -17.17 -15.59
C LEU A 215 15.17 -16.96 -17.04
N GLY A 216 16.47 -16.82 -17.27
CA GLY A 216 17.04 -16.85 -18.61
C GLY A 216 17.01 -18.27 -19.19
N GLY A 217 16.74 -18.38 -20.49
CA GLY A 217 16.75 -19.65 -21.20
C GLY A 217 18.16 -20.19 -21.38
N ASN A 218 18.30 -21.51 -21.43
CA ASN A 218 19.57 -22.16 -21.73
C ASN A 218 19.94 -22.01 -23.20
N SER A 219 21.23 -22.06 -23.53
CA SER A 219 21.66 -22.14 -24.93
C SER A 219 21.27 -23.46 -25.58
N GLY A 220 21.42 -23.52 -26.90
CA GLY A 220 21.43 -24.79 -27.63
C GLY A 220 22.65 -25.67 -27.28
N LEU A 221 22.59 -26.92 -27.76
CA LEU A 221 23.53 -28.00 -27.42
C LEU A 221 24.97 -27.80 -27.93
N VAL A 222 25.17 -27.05 -29.02
CA VAL A 222 26.47 -27.02 -29.72
C VAL A 222 27.11 -25.63 -29.78
N ALA A 223 26.33 -24.56 -29.61
CA ALA A 223 26.81 -23.18 -29.51
C ALA A 223 25.70 -22.26 -28.95
N GLY A 224 26.01 -20.96 -28.85
CA GLY A 224 25.07 -19.91 -28.46
C GLY A 224 25.18 -19.51 -26.99
N GLY A 225 25.08 -18.22 -26.70
CA GLY A 225 25.06 -17.74 -25.31
C GLY A 225 23.76 -18.14 -24.60
N ALA A 226 23.80 -18.23 -23.28
CA ALA A 226 22.56 -18.36 -22.52
C ALA A 226 21.82 -17.02 -22.40
N GLY A 227 20.52 -17.09 -22.14
CA GLY A 227 19.69 -15.92 -21.89
C GLY A 227 19.98 -15.30 -20.53
N ALA A 228 19.90 -13.97 -20.45
CA ALA A 228 19.96 -13.27 -19.17
C ALA A 228 18.70 -13.52 -18.33
N GLY A 229 18.82 -13.46 -17.01
CA GLY A 229 17.68 -13.42 -16.11
C GLY A 229 16.92 -12.09 -16.21
N GLY A 230 15.61 -12.13 -16.02
CA GLY A 230 14.74 -10.95 -16.05
C GLY A 230 14.89 -10.08 -14.80
N ILE A 231 14.49 -8.81 -14.91
CA ILE A 231 14.56 -7.87 -13.79
C ILE A 231 13.41 -8.14 -12.80
N GLY A 232 13.69 -8.13 -11.50
CA GLY A 232 12.67 -8.20 -10.47
C GLY A 232 11.80 -6.94 -10.45
N GLY A 233 10.50 -7.10 -10.24
CA GLY A 233 9.56 -6.00 -10.15
C GLY A 233 9.82 -5.11 -8.94
N ALA A 234 9.52 -3.83 -9.07
CA ALA A 234 9.61 -2.89 -7.95
C ALA A 234 8.42 -3.07 -6.99
N GLY A 235 8.68 -2.88 -5.70
CA GLY A 235 7.63 -2.68 -4.71
C GLY A 235 6.97 -1.32 -4.90
N ALA A 236 5.68 -1.23 -4.60
CA ALA A 236 4.93 0.03 -4.71
C ALA A 236 4.91 0.81 -3.39
N ALA A 237 4.51 2.08 -3.49
CA ALA A 237 4.39 2.94 -2.32
C ALA A 237 3.28 2.47 -1.37
N GLY A 238 3.46 2.70 -0.07
CA GLY A 238 2.39 2.64 0.90
C GLY A 238 1.37 3.77 0.72
N GLY A 239 0.15 3.56 1.22
CA GLY A 239 -0.92 4.57 1.15
C GLY A 239 -0.74 5.70 2.16
N VAL A 240 -1.64 6.68 2.10
CA VAL A 240 -1.71 7.79 3.06
C VAL A 240 -2.63 7.44 4.24
N GLY A 241 -2.19 7.66 5.48
CA GLY A 241 -3.01 7.41 6.67
C GLY A 241 -4.28 8.27 6.67
N ASN A 242 -4.09 9.59 6.62
CA ASN A 242 -5.14 10.58 6.46
C ASN A 242 -4.82 11.55 5.30
N SER A 243 -5.59 11.47 4.22
CA SER A 243 -5.57 12.44 3.11
C SER A 243 -6.82 13.32 3.05
N GLY A 244 -7.84 12.99 3.84
CA GLY A 244 -9.07 13.76 3.98
C GLY A 244 -9.04 14.66 5.21
N THR A 245 -10.18 14.74 5.89
CA THR A 245 -10.35 15.52 7.12
C THR A 245 -10.67 14.59 8.28
N PHE A 246 -9.96 14.79 9.38
CA PHE A 246 -10.44 14.46 10.71
C PHE A 246 -10.72 15.76 11.47
N SER A 247 -11.86 15.84 12.15
CA SER A 247 -12.18 16.96 13.05
C SER A 247 -12.88 16.42 14.30
N ALA A 248 -12.38 16.79 15.46
CA ALA A 248 -13.18 16.85 16.66
C ALA A 248 -14.13 18.06 16.62
N ASP A 249 -15.10 18.12 17.52
CA ASP A 249 -15.97 19.28 17.68
C ASP A 249 -15.21 20.44 18.39
N LEU A 250 -15.40 21.66 17.90
CA LEU A 250 -14.74 22.86 18.44
C LEU A 250 -15.26 23.26 19.84
N VAL A 251 -16.38 22.70 20.27
CA VAL A 251 -16.96 22.93 21.60
C VAL A 251 -16.77 21.76 22.54
N ASP A 252 -16.19 20.66 22.06
CA ASP A 252 -15.93 19.49 22.87
C ASP A 252 -14.64 19.66 23.65
N ALA A 253 -14.70 19.53 24.96
CA ALA A 253 -13.52 19.60 25.84
C ALA A 253 -12.98 18.20 26.18
N GLY A 254 -13.44 17.18 25.47
CA GLY A 254 -12.94 15.81 25.53
C GLY A 254 -11.45 15.71 25.30
N LEU A 255 -10.88 14.57 25.67
CA LEU A 255 -9.47 14.27 25.43
C LEU A 255 -9.39 13.35 24.22
N ASP A 256 -9.00 13.91 23.07
CA ASP A 256 -8.94 13.13 21.84
C ASP A 256 -7.56 12.56 21.56
N SER A 257 -7.53 11.34 21.06
CA SER A 257 -6.31 10.67 20.62
C SER A 257 -6.44 10.24 19.16
N VAL A 258 -5.82 11.00 18.26
CA VAL A 258 -5.85 10.76 16.82
C VAL A 258 -4.49 10.29 16.34
N THR A 259 -4.44 9.17 15.62
CA THR A 259 -3.22 8.65 15.01
C THR A 259 -3.43 8.35 13.54
N ALA A 260 -2.68 9.02 12.67
CA ALA A 260 -2.62 8.76 11.24
C ALA A 260 -1.29 8.08 10.87
N ASN A 261 -1.36 6.85 10.36
CA ASN A 261 -0.19 6.04 9.99
C ASN A 261 -0.14 5.83 8.48
N GLY A 262 0.96 6.23 7.86
CA GLY A 262 1.25 5.90 6.46
C GLY A 262 1.52 4.42 6.30
N GLY A 263 1.14 3.88 5.13
CA GLY A 263 1.38 2.48 4.81
C GLY A 263 2.87 2.19 4.61
N ALA A 264 3.35 1.00 4.94
CA ALA A 264 4.71 0.62 4.54
C ALA A 264 4.81 0.46 3.02
N GLY A 265 5.97 0.77 2.44
CA GLY A 265 6.29 0.45 1.05
C GLY A 265 6.40 -1.06 0.84
N GLY A 266 6.00 -1.51 -0.35
CA GLY A 266 6.15 -2.90 -0.77
C GLY A 266 7.61 -3.26 -1.03
N THR A 267 7.96 -4.53 -0.91
CA THR A 267 9.33 -4.98 -1.20
C THR A 267 9.57 -5.12 -2.70
N GLY A 268 10.78 -4.77 -3.14
CA GLY A 268 11.26 -5.18 -4.44
C GLY A 268 11.48 -6.69 -4.51
N ALA A 269 11.32 -7.26 -5.70
CA ALA A 269 11.43 -8.70 -5.92
C ALA A 269 12.80 -9.09 -6.47
N ALA A 270 13.17 -10.37 -6.32
CA ALA A 270 14.44 -10.86 -6.82
C ALA A 270 14.51 -10.80 -8.36
N GLY A 271 15.72 -10.55 -8.88
CA GLY A 271 16.03 -10.75 -10.28
C GLY A 271 16.09 -12.24 -10.65
N GLY A 272 15.82 -12.55 -11.90
CA GLY A 272 15.87 -13.91 -12.44
C GLY A 272 17.29 -14.45 -12.52
N VAL A 273 17.45 -15.77 -12.47
CA VAL A 273 18.76 -16.41 -12.68
C VAL A 273 19.08 -16.42 -14.18
N GLY A 274 20.34 -16.17 -14.53
CA GLY A 274 20.82 -16.31 -15.90
C GLY A 274 20.83 -17.77 -16.36
N GLY A 275 20.56 -18.01 -17.64
CA GLY A 275 20.58 -19.34 -18.21
C GLY A 275 21.98 -19.93 -18.29
N CYS A 276 22.04 -21.23 -18.50
CA CYS A 276 23.28 -21.96 -18.73
C CYS A 276 23.59 -22.06 -20.23
N GLY A 277 24.86 -21.93 -20.63
CA GLY A 277 25.14 -21.91 -22.07
C GLY A 277 26.60 -21.87 -22.49
N HIS A 278 26.82 -21.62 -23.79
CA HIS A 278 28.16 -21.47 -24.37
C HIS A 278 28.79 -20.11 -24.00
N GLY A 279 28.83 -19.84 -22.69
CA GLY A 279 28.83 -18.53 -22.05
C GLY A 279 27.57 -18.41 -21.19
N GLY A 280 27.76 -18.28 -19.87
CA GLY A 280 26.66 -18.17 -18.92
C GLY A 280 25.88 -16.86 -19.05
N GLY A 281 24.56 -16.92 -18.91
CA GLY A 281 23.69 -15.75 -18.98
C GLY A 281 23.88 -14.85 -17.75
N ALA A 282 23.79 -13.54 -17.91
CA ALA A 282 23.83 -12.64 -16.76
C ALA A 282 22.61 -12.86 -15.84
N GLY A 283 22.81 -12.70 -14.53
CA GLY A 283 21.71 -12.65 -13.57
C GLY A 283 20.91 -11.36 -13.72
N GLY A 284 19.61 -11.44 -13.44
CA GLY A 284 18.70 -10.30 -13.49
C GLY A 284 18.91 -9.34 -12.33
N VAL A 285 18.57 -8.07 -12.53
CA VAL A 285 18.64 -7.05 -11.47
C VAL A 285 17.48 -7.24 -10.50
N GLY A 286 17.72 -7.07 -9.20
CA GLY A 286 16.67 -7.05 -8.19
C GLY A 286 15.84 -5.77 -8.22
N GLY A 287 14.53 -5.88 -7.97
CA GLY A 287 13.62 -4.75 -7.99
C GLY A 287 13.84 -3.79 -6.83
N ALA A 288 13.54 -2.51 -7.04
CA ALA A 288 13.60 -1.51 -5.96
C ALA A 288 12.48 -1.71 -4.93
N GLY A 289 12.74 -1.37 -3.67
CA GLY A 289 11.70 -1.25 -2.65
C GLY A 289 10.82 -0.01 -2.87
N GLY A 290 9.55 -0.12 -2.51
CA GLY A 290 8.59 0.98 -2.59
C GLY A 290 8.77 1.99 -1.46
N ALA A 291 8.36 3.24 -1.68
CA ALA A 291 8.40 4.26 -0.64
C ALA A 291 7.37 3.98 0.48
N GLY A 292 7.70 4.39 1.70
CA GLY A 292 6.72 4.50 2.78
C GLY A 292 5.68 5.57 2.47
N GLY A 293 4.45 5.33 2.92
CA GLY A 293 3.32 6.22 2.77
C GLY A 293 3.33 7.38 3.77
N ILE A 294 2.55 8.42 3.48
CA ILE A 294 2.45 9.61 4.33
C ILE A 294 1.52 9.33 5.51
N GLY A 295 1.87 9.75 6.73
CA GLY A 295 0.98 9.69 7.89
C GLY A 295 -0.25 10.56 7.69
N ASN A 296 -0.06 11.88 7.65
CA ASN A 296 -1.10 12.87 7.38
C ASN A 296 -0.70 13.78 6.21
N SER A 297 -1.51 13.81 5.15
CA SER A 297 -1.44 14.82 4.08
C SER A 297 -2.68 15.71 4.01
N GLY A 298 -3.71 15.38 4.79
CA GLY A 298 -4.94 16.16 4.90
C GLY A 298 -4.96 17.04 6.15
N THR A 299 -6.12 17.15 6.78
CA THR A 299 -6.31 17.94 8.00
C THR A 299 -6.67 17.03 9.16
N ILE A 300 -6.06 17.28 10.32
CA ILE A 300 -6.45 16.72 11.61
C ILE A 300 -6.60 17.89 12.59
N SER A 301 -7.78 18.04 13.17
CA SER A 301 -8.06 19.00 14.23
C SER A 301 -8.49 18.29 15.50
N GLY A 302 -7.81 18.57 16.62
CA GLY A 302 -8.10 18.04 17.96
C GLY A 302 -9.32 18.68 18.63
N GLY A 303 -9.65 19.93 18.26
CA GLY A 303 -10.87 20.57 18.75
C GLY A 303 -10.59 21.42 19.98
N ALA A 304 -11.46 21.36 20.98
CA ALA A 304 -11.12 21.87 22.31
C ALA A 304 -10.66 20.72 23.21
N GLY A 305 -9.99 21.03 24.33
CA GLY A 305 -9.51 19.99 25.23
C GLY A 305 -8.00 19.83 25.21
N ALA A 306 -7.49 18.69 25.68
CA ALA A 306 -6.06 18.41 25.71
C ALA A 306 -5.77 17.13 24.95
N ASP A 307 -5.43 17.29 23.69
CA ASP A 307 -5.47 16.24 22.69
C ASP A 307 -4.09 15.65 22.42
N THR A 308 -4.09 14.47 21.83
CA THR A 308 -2.90 13.79 21.35
C THR A 308 -3.05 13.49 19.86
N LEU A 309 -2.32 14.23 19.03
CA LEU A 309 -2.35 14.10 17.58
C LEU A 309 -1.04 13.51 17.07
N LYS A 310 -1.10 12.37 16.39
CA LYS A 310 0.07 11.66 15.87
C LYS A 310 -0.04 11.44 14.37
N ALA A 311 1.01 11.79 13.64
CA ALA A 311 1.14 11.51 12.22
C ALA A 311 2.46 10.79 11.96
N ASN A 312 2.40 9.50 11.63
CA ASN A 312 3.57 8.64 11.45
C ASN A 312 3.72 8.23 9.99
N GLY A 313 4.87 8.50 9.40
CA GLY A 313 5.24 8.04 8.07
C GLY A 313 5.47 6.53 8.05
N GLY A 314 5.10 5.90 6.94
CA GLY A 314 5.30 4.47 6.74
C GLY A 314 6.76 4.11 6.53
N LEU A 315 7.13 2.85 6.81
CA LEU A 315 8.46 2.34 6.51
C LEU A 315 8.69 2.24 4.99
N GLY A 316 9.91 2.52 4.53
CA GLY A 316 10.33 2.19 3.18
C GLY A 316 10.45 0.67 2.98
N GLY A 317 10.14 0.20 1.78
CA GLY A 317 10.25 -1.21 1.40
C GLY A 317 11.70 -1.61 1.14
N ASN A 318 12.04 -2.88 1.38
CA ASN A 318 13.38 -3.38 1.06
C ASN A 318 13.52 -3.60 -0.45
N GLY A 319 14.73 -3.45 -0.98
CA GLY A 319 15.06 -3.89 -2.34
C GLY A 319 15.00 -5.41 -2.47
N GLY A 320 14.96 -5.89 -3.71
CA GLY A 320 15.03 -7.31 -4.07
C GLY A 320 16.46 -7.74 -4.41
N VAL A 321 16.81 -9.00 -4.14
CA VAL A 321 18.17 -9.50 -4.41
C VAL A 321 18.48 -9.60 -5.91
N GLY A 322 19.73 -9.39 -6.27
CA GLY A 322 20.21 -9.66 -7.64
C GLY A 322 20.18 -11.15 -7.96
N GLY A 323 19.86 -11.49 -9.19
CA GLY A 323 19.84 -12.86 -9.70
C GLY A 323 21.25 -13.44 -9.85
N LYS A 324 21.40 -14.74 -9.68
CA LYS A 324 22.68 -15.41 -9.94
C LYS A 324 22.99 -15.41 -11.44
N GLY A 325 24.24 -15.21 -11.82
CA GLY A 325 24.71 -15.51 -13.17
C GLY A 325 24.62 -17.01 -13.49
N GLY A 326 24.31 -17.33 -14.73
CA GLY A 326 24.25 -18.70 -15.23
C GLY A 326 25.63 -19.31 -15.45
N ASN A 327 25.71 -20.63 -15.53
CA ASN A 327 26.99 -21.32 -15.68
C ASN A 327 27.42 -21.38 -17.16
N GLY A 328 28.74 -21.37 -17.41
CA GLY A 328 29.28 -21.84 -18.69
C GLY A 328 29.08 -23.36 -18.82
N LEU A 329 29.06 -23.90 -20.05
CA LEU A 329 28.86 -25.34 -20.30
C LEU A 329 30.08 -26.06 -20.86
N ALA A 330 31.04 -25.35 -21.48
CA ALA A 330 32.18 -25.96 -22.15
C ALA A 330 33.54 -25.45 -21.67
N ALA A 331 34.58 -26.21 -22.03
CA ALA A 331 35.95 -26.10 -21.53
C ALA A 331 36.70 -24.87 -22.07
N VAL A 332 36.27 -23.68 -21.65
CA VAL A 332 36.94 -22.35 -21.68
C VAL A 332 35.91 -21.23 -21.42
N GLN A 333 34.63 -21.56 -21.28
CA GLN A 333 33.57 -20.55 -21.27
C GLN A 333 33.35 -19.96 -19.88
N PRO A 334 33.22 -18.63 -19.81
CA PRO A 334 33.01 -17.96 -18.55
C PRO A 334 31.59 -18.20 -18.02
N GLY A 335 31.46 -18.15 -16.69
CA GLY A 335 30.16 -17.98 -16.05
C GLY A 335 29.60 -16.58 -16.30
N GLY A 336 28.28 -16.45 -16.22
CA GLY A 336 27.59 -15.18 -16.35
C GLY A 336 27.80 -14.27 -15.13
N ALA A 337 27.75 -12.95 -15.33
CA ALA A 337 27.80 -12.01 -14.22
C ALA A 337 26.57 -12.14 -13.31
N GLY A 338 26.73 -11.94 -12.01
CA GLY A 338 25.62 -11.78 -11.08
C GLY A 338 24.88 -10.45 -11.29
N GLY A 339 23.58 -10.45 -11.03
CA GLY A 339 22.73 -9.26 -11.14
C GLY A 339 22.93 -8.28 -9.98
N VAL A 340 22.63 -7.01 -10.21
CA VAL A 340 22.70 -5.97 -9.16
C VAL A 340 21.52 -6.12 -8.20
N GLY A 341 21.75 -5.87 -6.90
CA GLY A 341 20.70 -5.82 -5.88
C GLY A 341 19.85 -4.54 -5.99
N GLY A 342 18.57 -4.66 -5.70
CA GLY A 342 17.63 -3.54 -5.71
C GLY A 342 17.87 -2.56 -4.57
N ALA A 343 17.63 -1.27 -4.83
CA ALA A 343 17.68 -0.23 -3.82
C ALA A 343 16.52 -0.36 -2.82
N GLY A 344 16.74 0.07 -1.58
CA GLY A 344 15.69 0.25 -0.59
C GLY A 344 14.83 1.48 -0.90
N GLY A 345 13.54 1.43 -0.56
CA GLY A 345 12.61 2.55 -0.72
C GLY A 345 12.78 3.60 0.37
N ALA A 346 12.46 4.85 0.07
CA ALA A 346 12.47 5.92 1.07
C ALA A 346 11.41 5.70 2.15
N GLY A 347 11.66 6.18 3.37
CA GLY A 347 10.66 6.26 4.42
C GLY A 347 9.61 7.35 4.13
N GLY A 348 8.41 7.15 4.66
CA GLY A 348 7.28 8.06 4.47
C GLY A 348 7.37 9.33 5.30
N ILE A 349 6.66 10.36 4.89
CA ILE A 349 6.55 11.62 5.64
C ILE A 349 5.58 11.42 6.81
N GLY A 350 5.92 11.92 8.01
CA GLY A 350 4.98 11.96 9.14
C GLY A 350 3.77 12.83 8.84
N ASN A 351 3.98 14.14 8.78
CA ASN A 351 2.97 15.13 8.40
C ASN A 351 3.43 15.96 7.20
N SER A 352 2.64 15.98 6.12
CA SER A 352 2.76 16.94 5.02
C SER A 352 1.52 17.83 4.86
N GLY A 353 0.49 17.60 5.68
CA GLY A 353 -0.75 18.36 5.71
C GLY A 353 -0.82 19.31 6.90
N THR A 354 -2.00 19.45 7.49
CA THR A 354 -2.28 20.31 8.64
C THR A 354 -2.57 19.48 9.87
N LEU A 355 -1.87 19.77 10.96
CA LEU A 355 -2.21 19.33 12.33
C LEU A 355 -2.49 20.58 13.18
N THR A 356 -3.66 20.64 13.81
CA THR A 356 -4.04 21.69 14.75
C THR A 356 -4.59 21.07 16.02
N GLY A 357 -4.00 21.37 17.16
CA GLY A 357 -4.52 20.96 18.47
C GLY A 357 -5.88 21.61 18.69
N GLY A 358 -5.90 22.94 18.67
CA GLY A 358 -7.12 23.75 18.61
C GLY A 358 -7.18 24.67 19.81
N THR A 359 -8.05 24.39 20.78
CA THR A 359 -8.02 25.12 22.05
C THR A 359 -7.68 24.21 23.20
N GLY A 360 -6.53 24.45 23.82
CA GLY A 360 -6.11 23.80 25.04
C GLY A 360 -4.62 23.56 25.03
N VAL A 361 -4.17 22.44 25.59
CA VAL A 361 -2.73 22.09 25.62
C VAL A 361 -2.58 20.72 25.02
N ASP A 362 -2.11 20.68 23.78
CA ASP A 362 -2.10 19.47 22.99
C ASP A 362 -0.69 18.90 22.85
N THR A 363 -0.64 17.60 22.57
CA THR A 363 0.57 16.87 22.24
C THR A 363 0.54 16.47 20.78
N ILE A 364 1.30 17.16 19.95
CA ILE A 364 1.35 16.93 18.50
C ILE A 364 2.68 16.27 18.13
N THR A 365 2.62 15.10 17.51
CA THR A 365 3.80 14.35 17.07
C THR A 365 3.75 14.02 15.58
N GLY A 366 4.76 14.43 14.81
CA GLY A 366 4.98 14.04 13.42
C GLY A 366 6.24 13.20 13.26
N THR A 367 6.13 11.89 13.09
CA THR A 367 7.31 11.00 12.98
C THR A 367 7.53 10.56 11.55
N GLY A 368 8.74 10.73 11.04
CA GLY A 368 9.12 10.26 9.72
C GLY A 368 9.36 8.76 9.71
N GLY A 369 9.01 8.10 8.60
CA GLY A 369 9.23 6.68 8.41
C GLY A 369 10.70 6.34 8.20
N LYS A 370 11.15 5.17 8.67
CA LYS A 370 12.50 4.67 8.37
C LYS A 370 12.62 4.29 6.89
N GLY A 371 13.77 4.57 6.27
CA GLY A 371 14.11 4.06 4.94
C GLY A 371 14.30 2.53 4.91
N GLY A 372 13.98 1.93 3.78
CA GLY A 372 14.15 0.50 3.52
C GLY A 372 15.60 0.12 3.24
N ASN A 373 15.94 -1.14 3.41
CA ASN A 373 17.29 -1.64 3.15
C ASN A 373 17.48 -1.93 1.66
N GLY A 374 18.68 -1.64 1.14
CA GLY A 374 19.14 -2.18 -0.14
C GLY A 374 19.41 -3.68 -0.03
N ALA A 375 19.26 -4.39 -1.14
CA ALA A 375 19.44 -5.83 -1.19
C ALA A 375 20.82 -6.25 -1.70
N GLY A 376 21.21 -7.49 -1.41
CA GLY A 376 22.46 -8.05 -1.89
C GLY A 376 22.52 -8.18 -3.42
N GLY A 377 23.72 -8.01 -3.97
CA GLY A 377 24.01 -8.39 -5.36
C GLY A 377 23.98 -9.91 -5.54
N GLY A 378 23.66 -10.36 -6.75
CA GLY A 378 23.66 -11.76 -7.12
C GLY A 378 25.07 -12.31 -7.29
N ASN A 379 25.26 -13.60 -7.03
CA ASN A 379 26.56 -14.23 -7.24
C ASN A 379 26.84 -14.43 -8.74
N GLY A 380 28.12 -14.42 -9.10
CA GLY A 380 28.55 -14.81 -10.43
C GLY A 380 28.27 -16.29 -10.71
N GLY A 381 28.08 -16.61 -11.98
CA GLY A 381 27.97 -17.98 -12.47
C GLY A 381 29.31 -18.71 -12.44
N THR A 382 29.26 -20.03 -12.35
CA THR A 382 30.46 -20.87 -12.38
C THR A 382 30.97 -21.00 -13.81
N GLY A 383 32.28 -20.88 -14.00
CA GLY A 383 32.95 -21.26 -15.26
C GLY A 383 33.48 -22.69 -15.15
N CYS A 384 33.31 -23.50 -16.19
CA CYS A 384 33.69 -24.92 -16.14
C CYS A 384 35.18 -25.13 -16.25
N SER A 385 35.77 -24.57 -17.30
CA SER A 385 37.23 -24.50 -17.49
C SER A 385 37.64 -23.11 -17.95
N GLY A 386 36.75 -22.15 -17.72
CA GLY A 386 36.96 -20.72 -17.90
C GLY A 386 36.68 -20.01 -16.58
N PRO A 387 37.00 -18.70 -16.49
CA PRO A 387 36.80 -17.96 -15.25
C PRO A 387 35.32 -17.92 -14.85
N GLY A 388 35.05 -17.96 -13.55
CA GLY A 388 33.71 -17.65 -13.03
C GLY A 388 33.31 -16.21 -13.37
N GLY A 389 32.00 -15.97 -13.42
CA GLY A 389 31.46 -14.63 -13.63
C GLY A 389 31.69 -13.72 -12.40
N PRO A 390 31.76 -12.40 -12.57
CA PRO A 390 31.82 -11.49 -11.43
C PRO A 390 30.51 -11.52 -10.63
N GLY A 391 30.58 -11.23 -9.34
CA GLY A 391 29.40 -10.96 -8.51
C GLY A 391 28.78 -9.59 -8.84
N GLY A 392 27.49 -9.45 -8.59
CA GLY A 392 26.76 -8.19 -8.76
C GLY A 392 26.96 -7.24 -7.59
N LEU A 393 26.75 -5.94 -7.82
CA LEU A 393 26.79 -4.94 -6.75
C LEU A 393 25.56 -5.02 -5.86
N GLY A 394 25.71 -4.67 -4.58
CA GLY A 394 24.59 -4.47 -3.67
C GLY A 394 23.78 -3.22 -3.99
N GLY A 395 22.52 -3.19 -3.54
CA GLY A 395 21.61 -2.06 -3.70
C GLY A 395 21.83 -0.96 -2.66
N ALA A 396 21.50 0.28 -3.03
CA ALA A 396 21.58 1.43 -2.13
C ALA A 396 20.54 1.37 -0.99
N ALA A 397 20.85 2.01 0.13
CA ALA A 397 19.90 2.21 1.23
C ALA A 397 18.81 3.23 0.87
N GLY A 398 17.60 3.05 1.40
CA GLY A 398 16.56 4.06 1.37
C GLY A 398 16.81 5.17 2.39
N ALA A 399 16.50 6.41 2.03
CA ALA A 399 16.54 7.55 2.94
C ALA A 399 15.40 7.47 3.97
N GLY A 400 15.61 8.00 5.18
CA GLY A 400 14.53 8.22 6.13
C GLY A 400 13.59 9.36 5.69
N GLY A 401 12.32 9.28 6.06
CA GLY A 401 11.34 10.32 5.77
C GLY A 401 11.38 11.47 6.79
N PRO A 402 11.00 12.70 6.42
CA PRO A 402 10.88 13.80 7.36
C PRO A 402 9.70 13.60 8.33
N GLY A 403 9.86 14.06 9.57
CA GLY A 403 8.78 14.06 10.56
C GLY A 403 7.64 15.00 10.22
N ASN A 404 7.98 16.24 9.83
CA ASN A 404 7.02 17.24 9.38
C ASN A 404 7.57 18.02 8.18
N SER A 405 6.77 18.14 7.13
CA SER A 405 6.96 19.05 5.99
C SER A 405 5.72 19.92 5.73
N GLY A 406 4.70 19.81 6.60
CA GLY A 406 3.44 20.55 6.52
C GLY A 406 3.32 21.60 7.63
N THR A 407 2.08 22.00 7.89
CA THR A 407 1.75 23.00 8.91
C THR A 407 1.38 22.32 10.21
N ILE A 408 1.99 22.79 11.30
CA ILE A 408 1.54 22.55 12.66
C ILE A 408 1.29 23.93 13.24
N ASN A 409 0.06 24.20 13.70
CA ASN A 409 -0.31 25.50 14.23
C ASN A 409 -0.93 25.34 15.60
N ASP A 410 -0.16 25.69 16.63
CA ASP A 410 -0.69 26.06 17.95
C ASP A 410 0.41 26.73 18.80
N GLY A 411 0.01 27.61 19.73
CA GLY A 411 0.90 28.42 20.57
C GLY A 411 1.19 27.84 21.95
N LEU A 412 0.37 26.89 22.47
CA LEU A 412 0.53 26.32 23.82
C LEU A 412 0.99 24.85 23.82
N ASP A 413 1.14 24.24 22.65
CA ASP A 413 1.32 22.80 22.49
C ASP A 413 2.74 22.29 22.66
N THR A 414 2.85 21.00 22.99
CA THR A 414 4.08 20.23 22.87
C THR A 414 4.18 19.62 21.47
N ILE A 415 5.10 20.12 20.65
CA ILE A 415 5.31 19.67 19.27
C ILE A 415 6.61 18.88 19.13
N THR A 416 6.54 17.66 18.60
CA THR A 416 7.70 16.79 18.36
C THR A 416 7.70 16.24 16.93
N THR A 417 8.75 16.49 16.14
CA THR A 417 8.77 16.16 14.71
C THR A 417 10.00 15.37 14.22
N PRO A 418 10.33 14.21 14.83
CA PRO A 418 11.54 13.46 14.50
C PRO A 418 11.50 12.91 13.07
N SER A 419 12.61 13.05 12.36
CA SER A 419 12.82 12.38 11.07
C SER A 419 13.11 10.89 11.27
N GLY A 420 12.73 10.08 10.29
CA GLY A 420 13.06 8.68 10.24
C GLY A 420 14.54 8.43 9.96
N ALA A 421 15.06 7.30 10.42
CA ALA A 421 16.42 6.88 10.11
C ALA A 421 16.53 6.31 8.69
N SER A 422 17.71 6.39 8.08
CA SER A 422 18.01 5.69 6.82
C SER A 422 18.02 4.17 6.98
N GLY A 423 17.88 3.46 5.86
CA GLY A 423 18.11 2.02 5.76
C GLY A 423 19.60 1.67 5.70
N LEU A 424 19.88 0.38 5.53
CA LEU A 424 21.23 -0.15 5.30
C LEU A 424 21.44 -0.48 3.81
N ALA A 425 22.66 -0.29 3.31
CA ALA A 425 22.99 -0.70 1.95
C ALA A 425 23.18 -2.22 1.88
N GLY A 426 22.92 -2.80 0.71
CA GLY A 426 23.10 -4.23 0.45
C GLY A 426 24.57 -4.60 0.22
N GLY A 427 24.93 -5.82 0.60
CA GLY A 427 26.25 -6.38 0.32
C GLY A 427 26.45 -6.73 -1.16
N ASN A 428 27.70 -6.77 -1.61
CA ASN A 428 28.01 -7.25 -2.96
C ASN A 428 27.86 -8.78 -3.05
N GLY A 429 27.51 -9.27 -4.23
CA GLY A 429 27.55 -10.69 -4.58
C GLY A 429 28.98 -11.20 -4.69
N VAL A 430 29.16 -12.50 -4.50
CA VAL A 430 30.45 -13.16 -4.60
C VAL A 430 30.72 -13.56 -6.05
N ALA A 431 31.96 -13.43 -6.49
CA ALA A 431 32.38 -13.94 -7.80
C ALA A 431 32.16 -15.46 -7.90
N GLY A 432 31.80 -15.93 -9.08
CA GLY A 432 31.76 -17.35 -9.39
C GLY A 432 33.16 -17.95 -9.37
N ILE A 433 33.22 -19.26 -9.12
CA ILE A 433 34.47 -20.02 -9.14
C ILE A 433 34.70 -20.67 -10.51
N ASP A 434 35.97 -20.94 -10.82
CA ASP A 434 36.34 -21.92 -11.85
C ASP A 434 36.36 -23.30 -11.19
N ASN A 435 35.63 -24.26 -11.75
CA ASN A 435 35.53 -25.60 -11.20
C ASN A 435 36.53 -26.60 -11.83
N GLY A 436 37.38 -26.15 -12.76
CA GLY A 436 38.44 -26.96 -13.37
C GLY A 436 37.95 -28.23 -14.09
N GLY A 437 36.68 -28.29 -14.52
CA GLY A 437 36.02 -29.50 -15.00
C GLY A 437 34.57 -29.29 -15.47
N ILE A 438 33.80 -30.38 -15.59
CA ILE A 438 32.42 -30.37 -16.11
C ILE A 438 31.47 -29.66 -15.12
N CYS A 439 30.80 -28.58 -15.54
CA CYS A 439 29.65 -28.06 -14.80
C CYS A 439 28.38 -28.78 -15.22
N THR A 440 27.55 -29.11 -14.24
CA THR A 440 26.15 -29.48 -14.48
C THR A 440 25.29 -28.22 -14.46
N CYS A 441 24.39 -28.13 -15.43
CA CYS A 441 23.46 -27.02 -15.62
C CYS A 441 22.04 -27.39 -15.24
#